data_AF-A0AAW6Y3U0-F1
#
_entry.id   AF-A0AAW6Y3U0-F1
#
_cell.length_a   1.000
_cell.length_b   1.000
_cell.length_c   1.000
_cell.angle_alpha   90.00
_cell.angle_beta   90.00
_cell.angle_gamma   90.00
#
_symmetry.space_group_name_H-M   'P 1'
#
loop_
_entity.id
_entity.type
_entity.pdbx_description
1 polymer ?
#
loop_
_entity_poly.entity_id
_entity_poly.type
_entity_poly.pdbx_seq_one_letter_code
_entity_poly.pdbx_strand_id
1 'polypeptide(L)' 'KLHVISKRYTQRIERHNLNLRQHLARLGRKSLSFSKSVELHDKVIGHYLNIKHYQ' A
#
# COMPACT_ATOMS: atom_id res chain seq x y z
N LYS A 1 -1.30 -23.51 15.29
CA LYS A 1 -0.60 -22.26 14.95
C LYS A 1 -0.23 -21.58 16.27
N LEU A 2 1.06 -21.55 16.64
CA LEU A 2 1.49 -20.98 17.93
C LEU A 2 1.35 -19.46 17.87
N HIS A 3 0.50 -18.89 18.72
CA HIS A 3 0.41 -17.45 18.88
C HIS A 3 1.57 -17.00 19.78
N VAL A 4 2.58 -16.38 19.17
CA VAL A 4 3.75 -15.87 19.90
C VAL A 4 3.49 -14.41 20.25
N ILE A 5 3.19 -14.15 21.52
CA ILE A 5 3.01 -12.80 22.04
C ILE A 5 4.39 -12.24 22.41
N SER A 6 4.81 -11.19 21.73
CA SER A 6 6.01 -10.44 22.06
C SER A 6 5.89 -9.00 21.56
N LYS A 7 6.32 -8.05 22.38
CA LYS A 7 6.35 -6.62 22.01
C LYS A 7 7.03 -6.39 20.65
N ARG A 8 8.15 -7.06 20.40
CA ARG A 8 8.89 -6.96 19.13
C ARG A 8 8.07 -7.46 17.94
N TYR A 9 7.34 -8.57 18.12
CA TYR A 9 6.48 -9.13 17.08
C TYR A 9 5.28 -8.24 16.78
N THR A 10 4.58 -7.77 17.80
CA THR A 10 3.43 -6.87 17.65
C THR A 10 3.83 -5.57 16.98
N GLN A 11 4.91 -4.92 17.43
CA GLN A 11 5.42 -3.68 16.82
C GLN A 11 5.81 -3.84 15.35
N ARG A 12 6.33 -5.02 14.95
CA ARG A 12 6.64 -5.29 13.54
C ARG A 12 5.37 -5.32 12.68
N ILE A 13 4.29 -5.93 13.18
CA ILE A 13 3.00 -5.97 12.50
C ILE A 13 2.40 -4.57 12.42
N GLU A 14 2.41 -3.82 13.52
CA GLU A 14 1.92 -2.44 13.57
C GLU A 14 2.65 -1.53 12.56
N ARG A 15 3.98 -1.64 12.48
CA ARG A 15 4.79 -0.89 11.52
C ARG A 15 4.45 -1.26 10.08
N HIS A 16 4.28 -2.55 9.80
CA HIS A 16 3.86 -3.00 8.47
C HIS A 16 2.51 -2.41 8.09
N ASN A 17 1.53 -2.44 9.00
CA ASN A 17 0.20 -1.87 8.78
C ASN A 17 0.24 -0.34 8.63
N LEU A 18 1.11 0.35 9.37
CA LEU A 18 1.34 1.79 9.21
C LEU A 18 1.87 2.12 7.80
N ASN A 19 2.88 1.39 7.34
CA ASN A 19 3.45 1.57 6.00
C ASN A 19 2.38 1.32 4.92
N LEU A 20 1.58 0.25 5.05
CA LEU A 20 0.49 -0.05 4.13
C LEU A 20 -0.53 1.11 4.03
N ARG A 21 -0.99 1.65 5.16
CA ARG A 21 -1.90 2.80 5.18
C ARG A 21 -1.31 4.02 4.46
N GLN A 22 -0.02 4.30 4.68
CA GLN A 22 0.66 5.40 4.01
C GLN A 22 0.77 5.16 2.49
N HIS A 23 1.06 3.93 2.06
CA HIS A 23 1.11 3.58 0.64
C HIS A 23 -0.25 3.74 -0.05
N LEU A 24 -1.32 3.28 0.57
CA LEU A 24 -2.69 3.45 0.04
C LEU A 24 -3.09 4.92 -0.05
N ALA A 25 -2.80 5.72 0.99
CA ALA A 25 -3.07 7.15 0.95
C ALA A 25 -2.28 7.89 -0.15
N ARG A 26 -1.03 7.48 -0.39
CA ARG A 26 -0.22 8.02 -1.50
C ARG A 26 -0.75 7.59 -2.87
N LEU A 27 -1.17 6.33 -3.01
CA LEU A 27 -1.78 5.83 -4.23
C LEU A 27 -3.05 6.62 -4.57
N GLY A 28 -3.96 6.78 -3.61
CA GLY A 28 -5.20 7.54 -3.81
C GLY A 28 -4.95 8.99 -4.25
N ARG A 29 -3.95 9.67 -3.68
CA ARG A 29 -3.57 11.03 -4.12
C ARG A 29 -3.02 11.07 -5.55
N LYS A 30 -2.26 10.05 -5.97
CA LYS A 30 -1.70 9.96 -7.32
C LYS A 30 -2.75 9.59 -8.37
N SER A 31 -3.73 8.75 -8.02
CA SER A 31 -4.74 8.29 -8.96
C SER A 31 -5.93 9.25 -9.08
N LEU A 32 -6.14 10.15 -8.10
CA LEU A 32 -7.30 11.05 -8.04
C LEU A 32 -7.53 11.86 -9.33
N SER A 33 -6.48 12.45 -9.91
CA SER A 33 -6.56 13.23 -11.15
C SER A 33 -6.93 12.40 -12.38
N PHE A 34 -6.75 11.07 -12.32
CA PHE A 34 -7.03 10.15 -13.42
C PHE A 34 -8.39 9.46 -13.27
N SER A 35 -9.13 9.73 -12.18
CA SER A 35 -10.44 9.10 -11.88
C SER A 35 -11.51 9.29 -12.96
N LYS A 36 -11.37 10.27 -13.86
CA LYS A 36 -12.30 10.53 -14.97
C LYS A 36 -12.18 9.54 -16.12
N SER A 37 -11.08 8.79 -16.22
CA SER A 37 -10.85 7.77 -17.24
C SER A 37 -10.42 6.47 -16.57
N VAL A 38 -11.27 5.45 -16.65
CA VAL A 38 -11.03 4.13 -16.04
C VAL A 38 -9.72 3.52 -16.54
N GLU A 39 -9.46 3.58 -17.85
CA GLU A 39 -8.24 3.03 -18.44
C GLU A 39 -6.96 3.68 -17.92
N LEU A 40 -6.95 5.01 -17.75
CA LEU A 40 -5.79 5.72 -17.19
C LEU A 40 -5.66 5.49 -15.70
N HIS A 41 -6.78 5.48 -14.98
CA HIS A 41 -6.81 5.21 -13.55
C HIS A 41 -6.22 3.82 -13.24
N ASP A 42 -6.64 2.79 -13.98
CA ASP A 42 -6.17 1.42 -13.80
C ASP A 42 -4.69 1.26 -14.20
N LYS A 43 -4.25 1.91 -15.29
CA LYS A 43 -2.82 1.93 -15.68
C LYS A 43 -1.95 2.57 -14.60
N VAL A 44 -2.38 3.70 -14.02
CA VAL A 44 -1.63 4.39 -12.95
C VAL A 44 -1.57 3.55 -11.68
N ILE A 45 -2.66 2.86 -11.32
CA ILE A 45 -2.68 1.91 -10.20
C ILE A 45 -1.71 0.76 -10.45
N GLY A 46 -1.80 0.11 -11.62
CA GLY A 46 -0.92 -1.01 -11.98
C GLY A 46 0.56 -0.63 -12.00
N HIS A 47 0.89 0.54 -12.55
CA HIS A 47 2.26 1.06 -12.55
C HIS A 47 2.78 1.33 -11.14
N TYR A 48 1.97 1.94 -10.27
CA TYR A 48 2.36 2.21 -8.89
C TYR A 48 2.61 0.93 -8.09
N LEU A 49 1.77 -0.09 -8.26
CA LEU A 49 1.94 -1.39 -7.61
C LEU A 49 3.20 -2.11 -8.11
N ASN A 50 3.46 -2.10 -9.42
CA ASN A 50 4.67 -2.68 -10.00
C ASN A 50 5.95 -2.04 -9.45
N ILE A 51 6.04 -0.70 -9.40
CA ILE A 51 7.22 -0.02 -8.84
C ILE A 51 7.44 -0.39 -7.37
N LYS A 52 6.37 -0.50 -6.58
CA LYS A 52 6.47 -0.79 -5.14
C LYS A 52 6.68 -2.27 -4.80
N HIS A 53 6.41 -3.18 -5.74
CA HIS A 53 6.66 -4.61 -5.56
C HIS A 53 8.12 -4.98 -5.85
N TYR A 54 8.79 -4.23 -6.74
CA TYR A 54 10.18 -4.47 -7.13
C TYR A 54 11.18 -3.45 -6.53
N GLN A 55 10.73 -2.59 -5.61
CA GLN A 55 11.57 -1.72 -4.79
C GLN A 55 11.85 -2.37 -3.43
#